data_AF-A0A1J5HMN2-F1
#
_entry.id   AF-A0A1J5HMN2-F1
#
_cell.length_a   1.000
_cell.length_b   1.000
_cell.length_c   1.000
_cell.angle_alpha   90.00
_cell.angle_beta   90.00
_cell.angle_gamma   90.00
#
_symmetry.space_group_name_H-M   'P 1'
#
loop_
_entity.id
_entity.type
_entity.pdbx_description
1 polymer ?
#
loop_
_entity_poly.entity_id
_entity_poly.type
_entity_poly.pdbx_seq_one_letter_code
_entity_poly.pdbx_strand_id
1 'polypeptide(L)'
;MPKLLSLSYLFDATPGQEFRYFWLCFIFFLLLMAIGQYLRIMIKGSTHKKILKRLLPNVTTHLTWIALFGFIFLFFRYEDMPYLAMRIWLIAMILLGFYKLGKIGYIYTKILPQEIDKQYESVDKKKYLPTGKKNKKKRR
;
A
#
# COMPACT_ATOMS: atom_id res chain seq x y z
N MET A 1 -16.52 -31.56 0.32
CA MET A 1 -15.62 -30.40 0.08
C MET A 1 -16.19 -29.19 0.78
N PRO A 2 -15.39 -28.37 1.48
CA PRO A 2 -15.90 -27.22 2.22
C PRO A 2 -16.63 -26.27 1.26
N LYS A 3 -17.93 -26.00 1.50
CA LYS A 3 -18.79 -25.10 0.71
C LYS A 3 -18.19 -23.69 0.52
N LEU A 4 -17.21 -23.33 1.34
CA LEU A 4 -16.52 -22.03 1.30
C LEU A 4 -15.60 -21.84 0.08
N LEU A 5 -15.19 -22.93 -0.58
CA LEU A 5 -14.30 -22.89 -1.76
C LEU A 5 -15.00 -23.32 -3.05
N SER A 6 -16.32 -23.53 -3.05
CA SER A 6 -17.01 -23.83 -4.31
C SER A 6 -17.03 -22.58 -5.19
N LEU A 7 -16.58 -22.73 -6.43
CA LEU A 7 -16.55 -21.66 -7.42
C LEU A 7 -17.93 -20.99 -7.56
N SER A 8 -18.99 -21.80 -7.53
CA SER A 8 -20.38 -21.34 -7.57
C SER A 8 -20.79 -20.45 -6.39
N TYR A 9 -20.15 -20.59 -5.21
CA TYR A 9 -20.43 -19.75 -4.04
C TYR A 9 -19.70 -18.41 -4.09
N LEU A 10 -18.54 -18.35 -4.74
CA LEU A 10 -17.75 -17.13 -4.91
C LEU A 10 -18.29 -16.24 -6.04
N PHE A 11 -18.81 -16.85 -7.10
CA PHE A 11 -19.42 -16.19 -8.26
C PHE A 11 -20.94 -16.11 -8.19
N ASP A 12 -21.54 -16.39 -7.02
CA ASP A 12 -22.98 -16.25 -6.86
C ASP A 12 -23.40 -14.78 -7.07
N ALA A 13 -24.33 -14.57 -7.98
CA ALA A 13 -24.72 -13.24 -8.46
C ALA A 13 -25.63 -12.51 -7.46
N THR A 14 -26.36 -13.25 -6.64
CA THR A 14 -27.28 -12.72 -5.61
C THR A 14 -27.01 -13.38 -4.25
N PRO A 15 -25.87 -13.06 -3.63
CA PRO A 15 -25.55 -13.58 -2.32
C PRO A 15 -26.38 -12.85 -1.26
N GLY A 16 -27.62 -13.32 -1.06
CA GLY A 16 -28.74 -12.75 -0.29
C GLY A 16 -28.48 -11.66 0.76
N GLN A 17 -29.51 -10.82 0.97
CA GLN A 17 -29.52 -9.56 1.73
C GLN A 17 -28.79 -9.54 3.09
N GLU A 18 -28.70 -10.66 3.80
CA GLU A 18 -28.05 -10.70 5.12
C GLU A 18 -26.53 -10.83 5.05
N PHE A 19 -25.84 -9.71 4.78
CA PHE A 19 -24.38 -9.65 4.87
C PHE A 19 -23.89 -9.38 6.31
N ARG A 20 -23.82 -10.43 7.12
CA ARG A 20 -23.37 -10.37 8.53
C ARG A 20 -21.97 -9.77 8.74
N TYR A 21 -21.12 -9.78 7.70
CA TYR A 21 -19.74 -9.26 7.76
C TYR A 21 -19.60 -7.82 7.26
N PHE A 22 -20.70 -7.12 6.98
CA PHE A 22 -20.69 -5.74 6.48
C PHE A 22 -19.83 -4.82 7.34
N TRP A 23 -20.15 -4.77 8.64
CA TRP A 23 -19.43 -3.93 9.60
C TRP A 23 -17.95 -4.30 9.71
N LEU A 24 -17.62 -5.59 9.62
CA LEU A 24 -16.24 -6.06 9.70
C LEU A 24 -15.42 -5.55 8.50
N CYS A 25 -15.97 -5.67 7.28
CA CYS A 25 -15.35 -5.15 6.06
C CYS A 25 -15.27 -3.62 6.08
N PHE A 26 -16.31 -2.94 6.55
CA PHE A 26 -16.34 -1.49 6.69
C PHE A 26 -15.23 -1.00 7.62
N ILE A 27 -15.10 -1.60 8.81
CA ILE A 27 -14.03 -1.28 9.77
C ILE A 27 -12.65 -1.55 9.16
N PHE A 28 -12.48 -2.66 8.43
CA PHE A 28 -11.23 -3.00 7.77
C PHE A 28 -10.80 -1.92 6.75
N PHE A 29 -11.69 -1.48 5.86
CA PHE A 29 -11.37 -0.44 4.88
C PHE A 29 -11.13 0.92 5.53
N LEU A 30 -11.86 1.22 6.61
CA LEU A 30 -11.65 2.43 7.40
C LEU A 30 -10.27 2.43 8.06
N LEU A 31 -9.85 1.31 8.65
CA LEU A 31 -8.51 1.13 9.18
C LEU A 31 -7.44 1.22 8.08
N LEU A 32 -7.67 0.63 6.91
CA LEU A 32 -6.74 0.69 5.79
C LEU A 32 -6.49 2.15 5.35
N MET A 33 -7.56 2.95 5.29
CA MET A 33 -7.48 4.37 4.98
C MET A 33 -6.77 5.18 6.08
N ALA A 34 -7.06 4.89 7.35
CA ALA A 34 -6.39 5.52 8.50
C ALA A 34 -4.89 5.21 8.52
N ILE A 35 -4.49 3.95 8.30
CA ILE A 35 -3.10 3.52 8.20
C ILE A 35 -2.41 4.23 7.03
N GLY A 36 -3.09 4.36 5.88
CA GLY A 36 -2.57 5.10 4.72
C GLY A 36 -2.21 6.55 5.05
N GLN A 37 -3.07 7.25 5.81
CA GLN A 37 -2.80 8.63 6.25
C GLN A 37 -1.75 8.69 7.35
N TYR A 38 -1.77 7.77 8.31
CA TYR A 38 -0.75 7.68 9.34
C TYR A 38 0.65 7.53 8.73
N LEU A 39 0.81 6.61 7.76
CA LEU A 39 2.05 6.43 7.00
C LEU A 39 2.46 7.72 6.27
N ARG A 40 1.51 8.48 5.72
CA ARG A 40 1.80 9.76 5.05
C ARG A 40 2.41 10.77 6.02
N ILE A 41 1.86 10.88 7.22
CA ILE A 41 2.33 11.79 8.26
C ILE A 41 3.71 11.34 8.75
N MET A 42 3.88 10.05 9.05
CA MET A 42 5.19 9.47 9.41
C MET A 42 6.26 9.72 8.33
N ILE A 43 5.94 9.49 7.05
CA ILE A 43 6.87 9.72 5.94
C ILE A 43 7.25 11.20 5.83
N LYS A 44 6.31 12.11 6.09
CA LYS A 44 6.58 13.56 6.07
C LYS A 44 7.42 14.02 7.26
N GLY A 45 7.23 13.43 8.44
CA GLY A 45 7.93 13.76 9.68
C GLY A 45 9.28 13.06 9.85
N SER A 46 9.59 12.03 9.07
CA SER A 46 10.84 11.29 9.16
C SER A 46 12.04 12.09 8.62
N THR A 47 13.16 12.04 9.35
CA THR A 47 14.46 12.58 8.94
C THR A 47 14.92 12.05 7.58
N HIS A 48 14.54 10.81 7.23
CA HIS A 48 14.91 10.15 5.98
C HIS A 48 13.82 10.22 4.90
N LYS A 49 12.99 11.27 4.91
CA LYS A 49 11.89 11.50 3.95
C LYS A 49 12.25 11.22 2.49
N LYS A 50 13.46 11.58 2.04
CA LYS A 50 13.90 11.34 0.64
C LYS A 50 14.01 9.85 0.31
N ILE A 51 14.57 9.06 1.23
CA ILE A 51 14.68 7.59 1.07
C ILE A 51 13.29 6.97 1.13
N LEU A 52 12.51 7.33 2.15
CA LEU A 52 11.19 6.77 2.38
C LEU A 52 10.21 7.06 1.23
N LYS A 53 10.26 8.29 0.67
CA LYS A 53 9.46 8.67 -0.49
C LYS A 53 9.88 7.91 -1.77
N ARG A 54 11.16 7.55 -1.90
CA ARG A 54 11.67 6.73 -3.01
C ARG A 54 11.25 5.27 -2.89
N LEU A 55 11.29 4.71 -1.69
CA LEU A 55 10.95 3.31 -1.42
C LEU A 55 9.43 3.05 -1.42
N LEU A 56 8.64 4.05 -1.00
CA LEU A 56 7.20 3.97 -0.88
C LEU A 56 6.52 5.07 -1.71
N PRO A 57 6.74 5.13 -3.04
CA PRO A 57 6.13 6.15 -3.88
C PRO A 57 4.62 5.92 -3.90
N ASN A 58 3.86 6.97 -3.61
CA ASN A 58 2.39 6.98 -3.70
C ASN A 58 1.69 5.87 -2.90
N VAL A 59 2.34 5.31 -1.88
CA VAL A 59 1.77 4.21 -1.08
C VAL A 59 0.47 4.62 -0.40
N THR A 60 0.41 5.85 0.10
CA THR A 60 -0.84 6.41 0.64
C THR A 60 -1.94 6.45 -0.40
N THR A 61 -1.62 6.91 -1.62
CA THR A 61 -2.60 7.00 -2.72
C THR A 61 -3.11 5.61 -3.10
N HIS A 62 -2.23 4.61 -3.22
CA HIS A 62 -2.63 3.24 -3.50
C HIS A 62 -3.51 2.63 -2.41
N LEU A 63 -3.17 2.80 -1.12
CA LEU A 63 -4.01 2.32 -0.01
C LEU A 63 -5.37 3.02 0.02
N THR A 64 -5.39 4.34 -0.25
CA THR A 64 -6.63 5.13 -0.27
C THR A 64 -7.53 4.68 -1.42
N TRP A 65 -6.98 4.45 -2.62
CA TRP A 65 -7.76 3.91 -3.74
C TRP A 65 -8.31 2.52 -3.46
N ILE A 66 -7.52 1.61 -2.87
CA ILE A 66 -8.01 0.28 -2.49
C ILE A 66 -9.14 0.38 -1.46
N ALA A 67 -9.00 1.24 -0.46
CA ALA A 67 -10.05 1.47 0.52
C ALA A 67 -11.31 2.06 -0.14
N LEU A 68 -11.16 3.04 -1.03
CA LEU A 68 -12.27 3.71 -1.72
C LEU A 68 -13.01 2.75 -2.66
N PHE A 69 -12.29 1.95 -3.46
CA PHE A 69 -12.91 0.87 -4.23
C PHE A 69 -13.58 -0.16 -3.32
N GLY A 70 -12.94 -0.54 -2.21
CA GLY A 70 -13.54 -1.42 -1.19
C GLY A 70 -14.87 -0.91 -0.67
N PHE A 71 -14.98 0.38 -0.35
CA PHE A 71 -16.23 1.02 0.06
C PHE A 71 -17.27 1.05 -1.07
N ILE A 72 -16.87 1.34 -2.31
CA ILE A 72 -17.77 1.33 -3.47
C ILE A 72 -18.37 -0.08 -3.66
N PHE A 73 -17.56 -1.12 -3.60
CA PHE A 73 -18.05 -2.50 -3.70
C PHE A 73 -18.93 -2.90 -2.52
N LEU A 74 -18.61 -2.43 -1.32
CA LEU A 74 -19.43 -2.63 -0.13
C LEU A 74 -20.80 -1.93 -0.26
N PHE A 75 -20.84 -0.76 -0.90
CA PHE A 75 -22.06 -0.02 -1.21
C PHE A 75 -22.89 -0.72 -2.30
N PHE A 76 -22.28 -1.16 -3.41
CA PHE A 76 -22.99 -1.93 -4.44
C PHE A 76 -23.56 -3.25 -3.92
N ARG A 77 -22.92 -3.82 -2.89
CA ARG A 77 -23.44 -4.98 -2.19
C ARG A 77 -24.62 -4.65 -1.28
N TYR A 78 -24.67 -3.46 -0.70
CA TYR A 78 -25.82 -2.99 0.07
C TYR A 78 -27.05 -2.76 -0.83
N GLU A 79 -26.82 -2.23 -2.03
CA GLU A 79 -27.84 -2.01 -3.05
C GLU A 79 -28.21 -3.30 -3.85
N ASP A 80 -27.66 -4.45 -3.46
CA ASP A 80 -27.84 -5.76 -4.13
C ASP A 80 -27.68 -5.71 -5.66
N MET A 81 -26.73 -4.90 -6.17
CA MET A 81 -26.52 -4.79 -7.61
C MET A 81 -25.97 -6.11 -8.19
N PRO A 82 -26.64 -6.72 -9.20
CA PRO A 82 -26.19 -7.96 -9.80
C PRO A 82 -24.79 -7.78 -10.43
N TYR A 83 -23.96 -8.82 -10.33
CA TYR A 83 -22.54 -8.88 -10.76
C TYR A 83 -21.53 -8.01 -9.98
N LEU A 84 -21.90 -6.78 -9.59
CA LEU A 84 -21.04 -5.89 -8.81
C LEU A 84 -21.02 -6.25 -7.31
N ALA A 85 -22.09 -6.85 -6.80
CA ALA A 85 -22.18 -7.37 -5.43
C ALA A 85 -21.45 -8.71 -5.23
N MET A 86 -20.81 -9.28 -6.26
CA MET A 86 -20.14 -10.57 -6.16
C MET A 86 -19.08 -10.57 -5.04
N ARG A 87 -19.07 -11.65 -4.26
CA ARG A 87 -18.16 -11.81 -3.11
C ARG A 87 -16.69 -11.74 -3.51
N ILE A 88 -16.38 -12.16 -4.74
CA ILE A 88 -15.02 -12.21 -5.26
C ILE A 88 -14.34 -10.83 -5.30
N TRP A 89 -15.09 -9.76 -5.60
CA TRP A 89 -14.54 -8.40 -5.64
C TRP A 89 -14.11 -7.92 -4.25
N LEU A 90 -14.94 -8.16 -3.23
CA LEU A 90 -14.62 -7.84 -1.85
C LEU A 90 -13.40 -8.63 -1.36
N ILE A 91 -13.37 -9.94 -1.62
CA ILE A 91 -12.24 -10.79 -1.24
C ILE A 91 -10.95 -10.34 -1.95
N ALA A 92 -11.02 -10.02 -3.23
CA ALA A 92 -9.89 -9.52 -4.00
C ALA A 92 -9.35 -8.19 -3.42
N MET A 93 -10.23 -7.27 -3.04
CA MET A 93 -9.83 -6.00 -2.41
C MET A 93 -9.19 -6.20 -1.05
N ILE A 94 -9.71 -7.11 -0.23
CA ILE A 94 -9.13 -7.45 1.07
C ILE A 94 -7.74 -8.07 0.89
N LEU A 95 -7.59 -9.03 -0.02
CA LEU A 95 -6.31 -9.67 -0.33
C LEU A 95 -5.27 -8.65 -0.85
N LEU A 96 -5.69 -7.75 -1.74
CA LEU A 96 -4.83 -6.66 -2.22
C LEU A 96 -4.41 -5.73 -1.09
N GLY A 97 -5.32 -5.41 -0.16
CA GLY A 97 -5.04 -4.63 1.04
C GLY A 97 -3.96 -5.30 1.91
N PHE A 98 -4.13 -6.58 2.24
CA PHE A 98 -3.15 -7.35 3.00
C PHE A 98 -1.80 -7.45 2.30
N TYR A 99 -1.79 -7.73 1.00
CA TYR A 99 -0.55 -7.81 0.21
C TYR A 99 0.22 -6.48 0.25
N LYS A 100 -0.48 -5.35 0.10
CA LYS A 100 0.15 -4.01 0.18
C LYS A 100 0.67 -3.72 1.57
N LEU A 101 -0.11 -3.99 2.62
CA LEU A 101 0.33 -3.83 4.01
C LEU A 101 1.59 -4.65 4.31
N GLY A 102 1.61 -5.92 3.91
CA GLY A 102 2.77 -6.80 4.08
C GLY A 102 4.01 -6.28 3.34
N LYS A 103 3.84 -5.80 2.10
CA LYS A 103 4.93 -5.19 1.33
C LYS A 103 5.48 -3.93 2.00
N ILE A 104 4.62 -3.08 2.57
CA ILE A 104 5.05 -1.87 3.29
C ILE A 104 5.83 -2.25 4.55
N GLY A 105 5.33 -3.20 5.34
CA GLY A 105 6.03 -3.70 6.53
C GLY A 105 7.40 -4.29 6.20
N TYR A 106 7.50 -5.04 5.10
CA TYR A 106 8.77 -5.59 4.61
C TYR A 106 9.77 -4.50 4.21
N ILE A 107 9.32 -3.49 3.45
CA ILE A 107 10.17 -2.36 3.04
C ILE A 107 10.65 -1.58 4.26
N TYR A 108 9.77 -1.33 5.22
CA TYR A 108 10.10 -0.56 6.42
C TYR A 108 11.08 -1.28 7.34
N THR A 109 10.94 -2.60 7.51
CA THR A 109 11.78 -3.38 8.44
C THR A 109 13.11 -3.81 7.84
N LYS A 110 13.15 -4.23 6.55
CA LYS A 110 14.37 -4.80 5.95
C LYS A 110 15.09 -3.85 5.00
N ILE A 111 14.37 -3.09 4.18
CA ILE A 111 14.99 -2.28 3.12
C ILE A 111 15.45 -0.94 3.66
N LEU A 112 14.66 -0.32 4.54
CA LEU A 112 14.99 0.96 5.14
C LEU A 112 16.36 0.99 5.84
N PRO A 113 16.71 0.07 6.78
CA PRO A 113 18.02 0.10 7.43
C PRO A 113 19.16 -0.07 6.42
N GLN A 114 19.01 -1.00 5.47
CA GLN A 114 20.02 -1.24 4.43
C GLN A 114 20.28 -0.01 3.54
N GLU A 115 19.23 0.75 3.22
CA GLU A 115 19.36 1.96 2.40
C GLU A 115 20.01 3.12 3.18
N ILE A 116 19.75 3.19 4.48
CA ILE A 116 20.37 4.17 5.39
C ILE A 116 21.87 3.89 5.49
N ASP A 117 22.27 2.64 5.74
CA ASP A 117 23.68 2.23 5.84
C ASP A 117 24.45 2.51 4.54
N LYS A 118 23.85 2.17 3.39
CA LYS A 118 24.42 2.50 2.07
C LYS A 118 24.57 4.01 1.87
N GLN A 119 23.66 4.81 2.40
CA GLN A 119 23.78 6.26 2.34
C GLN A 119 24.97 6.76 3.15
N TYR A 120 25.14 6.26 4.38
CA TYR A 120 26.30 6.58 5.22
C TYR A 120 27.61 6.17 4.54
N GLU A 121 27.73 4.94 4.03
CA GLU A 121 28.91 4.50 3.30
C GLU A 121 29.22 5.38 2.09
N SER A 122 28.19 5.82 1.35
CA SER A 122 28.38 6.67 0.18
C SER A 122 28.85 8.08 0.54
N VAL A 123 28.46 8.59 1.71
CA VAL A 123 28.92 9.88 2.25
C VAL A 123 30.37 9.75 2.73
N ASP A 124 30.69 8.67 3.45
CA ASP A 124 32.06 8.41 3.92
C ASP A 124 33.01 8.22 2.74
N LYS A 125 32.67 7.37 1.76
CA LYS A 125 33.50 7.18 0.55
C LYS A 125 33.75 8.51 -0.18
N LYS A 126 32.75 9.38 -0.27
CA LYS A 126 32.89 10.72 -0.89
C LYS A 126 33.80 11.66 -0.12
N LYS A 127 33.93 11.50 1.20
CA LYS A 127 34.86 12.29 2.02
C LYS A 127 36.32 12.00 1.70
N TYR A 128 36.62 10.76 1.32
CA TYR A 128 37.99 10.29 1.04
C TYR A 128 38.34 10.23 -0.44
N LEU A 129 37.36 10.37 -1.33
CA LEU A 129 37.61 10.49 -2.76
C LEU A 129 38.18 11.88 -3.08
N PRO A 130 39.35 11.98 -3.73
CA PRO A 130 39.89 13.27 -4.13
C PRO A 130 38.91 13.91 -5.10
N THR A 131 38.26 15.00 -4.66
CA THR A 131 37.44 15.82 -5.55
C THR A 131 38.40 16.44 -6.55
N GLY A 132 38.51 15.82 -7.74
CA GLY A 132 39.28 16.36 -8.84
C GLY A 132 38.84 17.79 -9.07
N LYS A 133 39.70 18.75 -8.71
CA LYS A 133 39.51 20.17 -9.01
C LYS A 133 39.19 20.24 -10.49
N LYS A 134 37.94 20.58 -10.83
CA LYS A 134 37.57 20.96 -12.20
C LYS A 134 38.58 22.01 -12.63
N ASN A 135 39.43 21.64 -13.57
CA ASN A 135 40.43 22.52 -14.15
C ASN A 135 39.70 23.73 -14.74
N LYS A 136 39.70 24.84 -14.00
CA LYS A 136 39.57 26.18 -14.56
C LYS A 136 40.82 26.42 -15.43
N LYS A 137 40.77 26.06 -16.70
CA LYS A 137 41.64 26.58 -17.77
C LYS A 137 40.81 26.57 -19.06
N LYS A 138 40.12 27.66 -19.40
CA LYS A 138 40.66 28.87 -20.07
C LYS A 138 41.30 28.50 -21.41
N ARG A 139 40.50 28.52 -22.48
CA ARG A 139 40.88 28.89 -23.87
C ARG A 139 39.63 29.57 -24.44
N ARG A 140 39.60 30.90 -24.30
CA ARG A 140 39.78 31.90 -25.37
C ARG A 140 38.52 32.03 -26.19
#